data_AF-A0A924IJ84-F1
#
_entry.id   AF-A0A924IJ84-F1
#
_cell.length_a   1.000
_cell.length_b   1.000
_cell.length_c   1.000
_cell.angle_alpha   90.00
_cell.angle_beta   90.00
_cell.angle_gamma   90.00
#
_symmetry.space_group_name_H-M   'P 1'
#
loop_
_entity.id
_entity.type
_entity.pdbx_description
1 polymer ?
#
loop_
_entity_poly.entity_id
_entity_poly.type
_entity_poly.pdbx_seq_one_letter_code
_entity_poly.pdbx_strand_id
1 'polypeptide(L)'
;MKQIKRLGMVAFNMSLVAITILGSLSAFGTTQIGVACPQKFIATVTNIEDVPAGAFPKVEVDFQVIQTLKGEQISSKKIQIVKDGPVQFKSGEIYTVESRENWLCSATLFSKI
;
A
#
# COMPACT_ATOMS: atom_id res chain seq x y z
N MET A 1 -12.47 -82.94 -21.33
CA MET A 1 -13.05 -82.41 -22.58
C MET A 1 -14.31 -81.62 -22.25
N LYS A 2 -14.40 -80.39 -22.79
CA LYS A 2 -15.59 -79.70 -23.33
C LYS A 2 -16.68 -79.11 -22.40
N GLN A 3 -17.11 -77.91 -22.84
CA GLN A 3 -18.30 -77.07 -22.52
C GLN A 3 -18.08 -76.12 -21.33
N ILE A 4 -17.90 -74.79 -21.47
CA ILE A 4 -18.62 -73.70 -22.18
C ILE A 4 -20.09 -73.57 -21.77
N LYS A 5 -20.41 -72.44 -21.10
CA LYS A 5 -21.56 -71.51 -21.24
C LYS A 5 -21.90 -70.93 -19.87
N ARG A 6 -22.40 -69.70 -19.67
CA ARG A 6 -22.49 -68.40 -20.37
C ARG A 6 -23.30 -67.54 -19.37
N LEU A 7 -22.95 -66.27 -19.27
CA LEU A 7 -23.83 -65.11 -18.95
C LEU A 7 -24.91 -65.26 -17.86
N GLY A 8 -24.70 -64.56 -16.75
CA GLY A 8 -25.76 -63.99 -15.92
C GLY A 8 -25.48 -62.50 -15.71
N MET A 9 -26.13 -61.68 -16.52
CA MET A 9 -26.05 -60.22 -16.58
C MET A 9 -26.64 -59.60 -15.30
N VAL A 10 -25.81 -58.97 -14.47
CA VAL A 10 -26.30 -58.15 -13.33
C VAL A 10 -26.24 -56.69 -13.76
N ALA A 11 -27.40 -56.13 -14.05
CA ALA A 11 -27.58 -54.72 -14.36
C ALA A 11 -27.24 -53.89 -13.11
N PHE A 12 -26.08 -53.23 -13.12
CA PHE A 12 -25.77 -52.21 -12.13
C PHE A 12 -26.51 -50.92 -12.51
N ASN A 13 -27.47 -50.58 -11.66
CA ASN A 13 -28.29 -49.38 -11.74
C ASN A 13 -27.38 -48.15 -11.57
N MET A 14 -27.05 -47.48 -12.68
CA MET A 14 -26.17 -46.30 -12.71
C MET A 14 -26.98 -45.09 -12.24
N SER A 15 -27.00 -44.87 -10.92
CA SER A 15 -27.63 -43.69 -10.32
C SER A 15 -26.74 -42.47 -10.57
N LEU A 16 -27.33 -41.48 -11.24
CA LEU A 16 -26.73 -40.21 -11.65
C LEU A 16 -26.50 -39.33 -10.41
N VAL A 17 -25.25 -39.16 -9.95
CA VAL A 17 -24.92 -38.19 -8.90
C VAL A 17 -24.60 -36.85 -9.56
N ALA A 18 -25.60 -35.98 -9.62
CA ALA A 18 -25.41 -34.57 -9.98
C ALA A 18 -24.79 -33.82 -8.78
N ILE A 19 -23.49 -33.54 -8.85
CA ILE A 19 -22.83 -32.61 -7.92
C ILE A 19 -23.00 -31.21 -8.50
N THR A 20 -24.09 -30.55 -8.11
CA THR A 20 -24.17 -29.08 -8.15
C THR A 20 -23.37 -28.52 -6.96
N ILE A 21 -22.74 -27.38 -7.20
CA ILE A 21 -22.40 -26.25 -6.29
C ILE A 21 -21.04 -25.70 -6.77
N LEU A 22 -21.08 -24.94 -7.86
CA LEU A 22 -20.09 -23.90 -8.11
C LEU A 22 -20.62 -22.64 -7.44
N GLY A 23 -20.39 -22.54 -6.13
CA GLY A 23 -20.50 -21.28 -5.41
C GLY A 23 -19.37 -20.38 -5.90
N SER A 24 -19.64 -19.50 -6.86
CA SER A 24 -18.73 -18.42 -7.21
C SER A 24 -18.70 -17.43 -6.03
N LEU A 25 -17.83 -17.69 -5.05
CA LEU A 25 -17.36 -16.64 -4.16
C LEU A 25 -16.64 -15.63 -5.05
N SER A 26 -17.32 -14.53 -5.36
CA SER A 26 -16.69 -13.32 -5.84
C SER A 26 -15.72 -12.87 -4.75
N ALA A 27 -14.48 -13.34 -4.82
CA ALA A 27 -13.40 -12.80 -4.03
C ALA A 27 -13.29 -11.33 -4.45
N PHE A 28 -13.74 -10.43 -3.58
CA PHE A 28 -13.47 -9.01 -3.70
C PHE A 28 -11.97 -8.87 -3.51
N GLY A 29 -11.24 -8.89 -4.63
CA GLY A 29 -9.85 -8.47 -4.66
C GLY A 29 -9.83 -7.01 -4.24
N THR A 30 -9.49 -6.73 -2.99
CA THR A 30 -9.02 -5.40 -2.61
C THR A 30 -7.71 -5.24 -3.34
N THR A 31 -7.70 -4.54 -4.47
CA THR A 31 -6.48 -3.97 -5.01
C THR A 31 -5.95 -3.06 -3.90
N GLN A 32 -4.99 -3.57 -3.12
CA GLN A 32 -4.12 -2.70 -2.37
C GLN A 32 -3.45 -1.84 -3.44
N ILE A 33 -3.96 -0.61 -3.62
CA ILE A 33 -3.24 0.40 -4.38
C ILE A 33 -2.02 0.68 -3.51
N GLY A 34 -1.01 -0.17 -3.66
CA GLY A 34 0.33 0.06 -3.17
C GLY A 34 0.84 1.24 -3.96
N VAL A 35 0.43 2.46 -3.58
CA VAL A 35 1.16 3.67 -3.94
C VAL A 35 2.46 3.58 -3.14
N ALA A 36 3.34 2.67 -3.55
CA ALA A 36 4.63 2.50 -2.92
C ALA A 36 5.33 3.84 -3.11
N CYS A 37 5.56 4.54 -2.00
CA CYS A 37 6.37 5.73 -2.03
C CYS A 37 7.82 5.26 -2.12
N PRO A 38 8.52 5.64 -3.21
CA PRO A 38 9.83 5.11 -3.50
C PRO A 38 10.88 5.57 -2.49
N GLN A 39 10.63 6.72 -1.85
CA GLN A 39 11.53 7.35 -0.90
C GLN A 39 10.96 7.28 0.51
N LYS A 40 11.80 6.86 1.46
CA LYS A 40 11.53 6.89 2.90
C LYS A 40 12.78 7.36 3.62
N PHE A 41 12.66 8.34 4.49
CA PHE A 41 13.78 8.93 5.21
C PHE A 41 13.35 9.50 6.56
N ILE A 42 14.31 9.63 7.47
CA ILE A 42 14.16 10.31 8.75
C ILE A 42 14.79 11.69 8.59
N ALA A 43 14.03 12.74 8.86
CA ALA A 43 14.48 14.12 8.68
C ALA A 43 13.98 15.04 9.78
N THR A 44 14.76 16.08 10.07
CA THR A 44 14.36 17.19 10.93
C THR A 44 13.71 18.27 10.08
N VAL A 45 12.60 18.84 10.55
CA VAL A 45 12.01 20.03 9.93
C VAL A 45 12.84 21.25 10.30
N THR A 46 13.42 21.93 9.32
CA THR A 46 14.26 23.11 9.56
C THR A 46 13.48 24.41 9.38
N ASN A 47 12.63 24.50 8.37
CA ASN A 47 11.85 25.69 8.06
C ASN A 47 10.44 25.31 7.57
N ILE A 48 9.47 26.17 7.83
CA ILE A 48 8.10 26.09 7.35
C ILE A 48 7.72 27.49 6.88
N GLU A 49 7.50 27.65 5.57
CA GLU A 49 7.17 28.93 4.94
C GLU A 49 5.77 28.88 4.34
N ASP A 50 4.95 29.90 4.58
CA ASP A 50 3.65 30.04 3.93
C ASP A 50 3.83 30.39 2.45
N VAL A 51 3.17 29.63 1.56
CA VAL A 51 3.19 29.89 0.12
C VAL A 51 1.87 30.56 -0.27
N PRO A 52 1.86 31.87 -0.59
CA PRO A 52 0.64 32.65 -0.78
C PRO A 52 -0.10 32.40 -2.12
N ALA A 53 0.04 31.21 -2.72
CA ALA A 53 -0.46 30.94 -4.07
C ALA A 53 -1.46 29.76 -4.15
N GLY A 54 -2.69 30.06 -4.58
CA GLY A 54 -3.68 29.08 -5.01
C GLY A 54 -5.02 29.14 -4.27
N ALA A 55 -5.95 28.27 -4.67
CA ALA A 55 -7.27 28.15 -4.04
C ALA A 55 -7.23 27.56 -2.61
N PHE A 56 -6.12 26.92 -2.24
CA PHE A 56 -5.89 26.33 -0.93
C PHE A 56 -4.59 26.87 -0.33
N PRO A 57 -4.56 27.25 0.95
CA PRO A 57 -3.35 27.69 1.62
C PRO A 57 -2.34 26.54 1.65
N LYS A 58 -1.10 26.82 1.25
CA LYS A 58 -0.01 25.85 1.22
C LYS A 58 1.14 26.33 2.10
N VAL A 59 1.87 25.37 2.64
CA VAL A 59 3.14 25.61 3.31
C VAL A 59 4.22 24.81 2.62
N GLU A 60 5.40 25.39 2.51
CA GLU A 60 6.62 24.74 2.07
C GLU A 60 7.41 24.31 3.30
N VAL A 61 7.73 23.03 3.39
CA VAL A 61 8.44 22.44 4.52
C VAL A 61 9.81 22.00 4.05
N ASP A 62 10.85 22.53 4.70
CA ASP A 62 12.23 22.14 4.51
C ASP A 62 12.64 21.06 5.50
N PHE A 63 13.20 19.99 4.96
CA PHE A 63 13.66 18.83 5.68
C PHE A 63 15.17 18.68 5.53
N GLN A 64 15.87 18.61 6.67
CA GLN A 64 17.25 18.16 6.74
C GLN A 64 17.25 16.64 6.99
N VAL A 65 17.71 15.87 6.02
CA VAL A 65 17.68 14.41 6.09
C VAL A 65 18.81 13.91 7.00
N ILE A 66 18.44 13.15 8.03
CA ILE A 66 19.37 12.50 8.96
C ILE A 66 19.75 11.13 8.41
N GLN A 67 18.76 10.38 7.92
CA GLN A 67 18.95 9.01 7.45
C GLN A 67 17.97 8.64 6.35
N THR A 68 18.46 8.11 5.23
CA THR A 68 17.61 7.48 4.21
C THR A 68 17.35 6.02 4.56
N LEU A 69 16.07 5.63 4.65
CA LEU A 69 15.65 4.25 4.91
C LEU A 69 15.33 3.49 3.61
N LYS A 70 14.89 4.21 2.56
CA LYS A 70 14.56 3.64 1.25
C LYS A 70 14.71 4.69 0.16
N GLY A 71 15.24 4.30 -1.00
CA GLY A 71 15.38 5.16 -2.17
C GLY A 71 16.74 5.86 -2.24
N GLU A 72 16.78 6.94 -3.01
CA GLU A 72 18.01 7.72 -3.23
C GLU A 72 18.49 8.42 -1.95
N GLN A 73 19.80 8.44 -1.76
CA GLN A 73 20.42 9.12 -0.63
C GLN A 73 20.44 10.63 -0.92
N ILE A 74 19.73 11.39 -0.08
CA ILE A 74 19.58 12.84 -0.22
C ILE A 74 19.95 13.50 1.11
N SER A 75 20.52 14.70 1.05
CA SER A 75 20.90 15.48 2.23
C SER A 75 19.79 16.38 2.74
N SER A 76 18.94 16.87 1.83
CA SER A 76 17.82 17.75 2.13
C SER A 76 16.66 17.50 1.17
N LYS A 77 15.46 17.86 1.60
CA LYS A 77 14.24 17.74 0.80
C LYS A 77 13.34 18.93 1.09
N LYS A 78 12.70 19.45 0.07
CA LYS A 78 11.68 20.51 0.16
C LYS A 78 10.37 19.96 -0.39
N ILE A 79 9.29 20.08 0.38
CA ILE A 79 7.96 19.56 -0.01
C ILE A 79 6.91 20.63 0.28
N GLN A 80 6.01 20.86 -0.68
CA GLN A 80 4.85 21.71 -0.48
C GLN A 80 3.64 20.86 -0.10
N ILE A 81 2.96 21.26 0.97
CA ILE A 81 1.75 20.60 1.47
C ILE A 81 0.65 21.63 1.72
N VAL A 82 -0.58 21.16 1.87
CA VAL A 82 -1.69 22.02 2.28
C VAL A 82 -1.52 22.38 3.76
N LYS A 83 -1.70 23.65 4.10
CA LYS A 83 -1.53 24.19 5.46
C LYS A 83 -2.40 23.46 6.49
N ASP A 84 -3.66 23.24 6.13
CA ASP A 84 -4.65 22.55 6.95
C ASP A 84 -4.73 21.04 6.62
N GLY A 85 -3.61 20.46 6.21
CA GLY A 85 -3.50 19.04 5.89
C GLY A 85 -3.57 18.13 7.12
N PRO A 86 -3.60 16.80 6.91
CA PRO A 86 -3.68 15.81 7.99
C PRO A 86 -2.42 15.77 8.88
N VAL A 87 -1.29 16.30 8.40
CA VAL A 87 -0.04 16.37 9.15
C VAL A 87 0.35 17.84 9.32
N GLN A 88 0.48 18.27 10.57
CA GLN A 88 0.99 19.59 10.92
C GLN A 88 2.44 19.45 11.38
N PHE A 89 3.37 19.83 10.51
CA PHE A 89 4.80 19.81 10.84
C PHE A 89 5.13 20.93 11.82
N LYS A 90 6.13 20.69 12.67
CA LYS A 90 6.70 21.69 13.57
C LYS A 90 8.20 21.77 13.36
N SER A 91 8.72 23.00 13.30
CA SER A 91 10.16 23.22 13.18
C SER A 91 10.90 22.64 14.38
N GLY A 92 12.04 22.01 14.13
CA GLY A 92 12.88 21.33 15.13
C GLY A 92 12.49 19.88 15.45
N GLU A 93 11.30 19.43 15.03
CA GLU A 93 10.87 18.04 15.23
C GLU A 93 11.40 17.11 14.13
N ILE A 94 11.58 15.83 14.50
CA ILE A 94 12.08 14.78 13.61
C ILE A 94 10.91 13.92 13.16
N TYR A 95 10.83 13.63 11.87
CA TYR A 95 9.78 12.83 11.27
C TYR A 95 10.36 11.69 10.43
N THR A 96 9.66 10.57 10.42
CA THR A 96 9.79 9.57 9.36
C THR A 96 8.87 10.00 8.22
N VAL A 97 9.45 10.33 7.08
CA VAL A 97 8.76 10.88 5.90
C VAL A 97 8.83 9.86 4.76
N GLU A 98 7.69 9.61 4.13
CA GLU A 98 7.59 8.88 2.88
C GLU A 98 7.10 9.81 1.78
N SER A 99 7.84 9.86 0.67
CA SER A 99 7.54 10.76 -0.44
C SER A 99 7.69 10.09 -1.79
N ARG A 100 7.04 10.68 -2.79
CA ARG A 100 7.27 10.44 -4.20
C ARG A 100 7.54 11.79 -4.85
N GLU A 101 8.77 12.01 -5.30
CA GLU A 101 9.19 13.31 -5.85
C GLU A 101 8.86 14.44 -4.85
N ASN A 102 8.02 15.42 -5.24
CA ASN A 102 7.61 16.54 -4.39
C ASN A 102 6.27 16.31 -3.68
N TRP A 103 5.75 15.09 -3.69
CA TRP A 103 4.49 14.72 -3.05
C TRP A 103 4.73 13.95 -1.75
N LEU A 104 4.11 14.42 -0.67
CA LEU A 104 4.10 13.73 0.62
C LEU A 104 3.10 12.57 0.58
N CYS A 105 3.57 11.37 0.90
CA CYS A 105 2.69 10.21 1.04
C CYS A 105 2.26 10.01 2.49
N SER A 106 3.23 10.03 3.40
CA SER A 106 3.00 9.92 4.83
C SER A 106 4.12 10.61 5.60
N ALA A 107 3.79 11.10 6.79
CA ALA A 107 4.77 11.59 7.75
C ALA A 107 4.31 11.18 9.14
N THR A 108 5.22 10.63 9.93
CA THR A 108 4.96 10.22 11.31
C THR A 108 6.04 10.81 12.20
N LEU A 109 5.65 11.40 13.33
CA LEU A 109 6.60 11.92 14.31
C LEU A 109 7.54 10.80 14.74
N PHE A 110 8.84 11.03 14.60
CA PHE A 110 9.85 10.06 15.01
C PHE A 110 10.06 10.20 16.52
N SER A 111 9.46 9.28 17.29
CA SER A 111 9.77 9.13 18.69
C SER A 111 10.90 8.11 18.84
N LYS A 112 12.00 8.53 19.47
CA LYS A 112 13.07 7.62 19.86
C LYS A 112 12.51 6.76 21.02
N ILE A 113 12.34 5.47 20.79
CA ILE A 113 12.03 4.48 21.85
C ILE A 113 13.31 4.20 22.61
#